data_AF-U1YEA1-F1
#
_entry.id   AF-U1YEA1-F1
#
_cell.length_a   1.000
_cell.length_b   1.000
_cell.length_c   1.000
_cell.angle_alpha   90.00
_cell.angle_beta   90.00
_cell.angle_gamma   90.00
#
_symmetry.space_group_name_H-M   'P 1'
#
loop_
_entity.id
_entity.type
_entity.pdbx_description
1 polymer ?
#
loop_
_entity_poly.entity_id
_entity_poly.type
_entity_poly.pdbx_seq_one_letter_code
_entity_poly.pdbx_strand_id
1 'polypeptide(L)'
;MFMIKTFQKKSYRWSALGLASLFALSSVSLVNAKETGQYSQESLDANLPSSPLIAAEVNRSSFATEQESNPIQQKERMIEQAKSFSFKEWTVDEIMAQKGMKSALESFYDQFPRTKAYKIMGSKEQRIEDNKEKNGVHLLLISEGKESFVLTFDTKAEKITNYFQVVMNIPKSELPTTVQASLDKVYSLSPEVKNLKLYRSNMYFSTIKGGDQLKKYSLGFNESGKRGKGKTNDKGFSIRFDETGKVRDFVFERLPLVNLKGNTKEEKAQDLLKRLYGGEANEYKIEKVNEISKDDSNNKDNEDSKIGSIVFTSTSPEKDAFMVLFNTKGELIMSSVSIPDFLEYQMMFE
;
A
#
# COMPACT_ATOMS: atom_id res chain seq x y z
N MET A 1 -18.28 -49.17 -18.17
CA MET A 1 -18.22 -49.53 -16.73
C MET A 1 -17.12 -48.68 -16.10
N PHE A 2 -17.46 -47.48 -15.61
CA PHE A 2 -16.52 -46.54 -15.03
C PHE A 2 -16.67 -46.56 -13.51
N MET A 3 -15.57 -46.87 -12.82
CA MET A 3 -15.51 -47.07 -11.37
C MET A 3 -14.89 -45.82 -10.74
N ILE A 4 -15.70 -44.97 -10.11
CA ILE A 4 -15.26 -43.79 -9.37
C ILE A 4 -15.00 -44.22 -7.92
N LYS A 5 -13.72 -44.21 -7.50
CA LYS A 5 -13.33 -44.44 -6.10
C LYS A 5 -13.57 -43.17 -5.28
N THR A 6 -14.38 -43.28 -4.23
CA THR A 6 -14.65 -42.24 -3.25
C THR A 6 -13.53 -42.15 -2.21
N PHE A 7 -12.99 -40.94 -2.00
CA PHE A 7 -12.04 -40.66 -0.93
C PHE A 7 -12.79 -40.27 0.36
N GLN A 8 -12.52 -40.99 1.44
CA GLN A 8 -13.08 -40.72 2.77
C GLN A 8 -12.36 -39.54 3.44
N LYS A 9 -13.13 -38.52 3.84
CA LYS A 9 -12.66 -37.42 4.70
C LYS A 9 -12.52 -37.91 6.14
N LYS A 10 -11.30 -37.90 6.67
CA LYS A 10 -11.05 -38.05 8.11
C LYS A 10 -11.32 -36.71 8.81
N SER A 11 -12.24 -36.72 9.76
CA SER A 11 -12.62 -35.62 10.63
C SER A 11 -11.62 -35.48 11.79
N TYR A 12 -11.02 -34.30 11.93
CA TYR A 12 -10.26 -33.92 13.13
C TYR A 12 -11.18 -33.15 14.08
N ARG A 13 -11.50 -33.77 15.22
CA ARG A 13 -12.14 -33.16 16.38
C ARG A 13 -11.09 -32.37 17.15
N TRP A 14 -11.28 -31.07 17.33
CA TRP A 14 -10.53 -30.28 18.31
C TRP A 14 -11.39 -30.05 19.55
N SER A 15 -10.78 -30.41 20.67
CA SER A 15 -11.29 -30.42 22.02
C SER A 15 -11.48 -29.01 22.55
N ALA A 16 -12.64 -28.77 23.18
CA ALA A 16 -12.91 -27.62 24.02
C ALA A 16 -12.22 -27.77 25.38
N LEU A 17 -11.46 -26.75 25.78
CA LEU A 17 -11.02 -26.38 27.13
C LEU A 17 -10.28 -25.05 26.91
N GLY A 18 -10.73 -23.88 27.35
CA GLY A 18 -11.37 -23.53 28.62
C GLY A 18 -10.39 -22.62 29.35
N LEU A 19 -10.52 -21.30 29.22
CA LEU A 19 -9.85 -20.32 30.08
C LEU A 19 -10.66 -19.03 30.10
N ALA A 20 -11.50 -18.93 31.13
CA ALA A 20 -12.05 -17.69 31.63
C ALA A 20 -11.00 -17.03 32.54
N SER A 21 -10.77 -15.73 32.37
CA SER A 21 -10.11 -14.91 33.40
C SER A 21 -10.57 -13.47 33.30
N LEU A 22 -11.00 -12.96 34.46
CA LEU A 22 -11.80 -11.78 34.70
C LEU A 22 -11.12 -10.46 34.33
N PHE A 23 -11.98 -9.52 33.94
CA PHE A 23 -11.75 -8.08 33.86
C PHE A 23 -11.51 -7.47 35.25
N ALA A 24 -10.49 -6.61 35.36
CA ALA A 24 -10.45 -5.54 36.34
C ALA A 24 -10.14 -4.23 35.58
N LEU A 25 -11.18 -3.42 35.40
CA LEU A 25 -11.13 -2.07 34.85
C LEU A 25 -10.54 -1.12 35.89
N SER A 26 -9.51 -0.36 35.53
CA SER A 26 -9.14 0.87 36.22
C SER A 26 -9.17 2.02 35.23
N SER A 27 -10.31 2.73 35.26
CA SER A 27 -10.55 4.03 34.65
C SER A 27 -9.79 5.11 35.42
N VAL A 28 -8.97 5.89 34.73
CA VAL A 28 -8.60 7.24 35.18
C VAL A 28 -8.84 8.20 34.04
N SER A 29 -9.84 9.06 34.26
CA SER A 29 -10.24 10.19 33.45
C SER A 29 -9.13 11.24 33.40
N LEU A 30 -8.94 11.86 32.23
CA LEU A 30 -8.35 13.19 32.14
C LEU A 30 -9.25 14.06 31.26
N VAL A 31 -9.91 15.02 31.92
CA VAL A 31 -10.71 16.09 31.34
C VAL A 31 -9.90 17.39 31.47
N ASN A 32 -9.91 18.14 30.37
CA ASN A 32 -9.67 19.58 30.20
C ASN A 32 -8.28 20.17 30.46
N ALA A 33 -7.75 20.90 29.46
CA ALA A 33 -7.97 22.34 29.37
C ALA A 33 -7.76 22.85 27.93
N LYS A 34 -8.53 23.88 27.59
CA LYS A 34 -8.70 24.58 26.30
C LYS A 34 -8.33 26.05 26.55
N GLU A 35 -7.61 26.71 25.64
CA GLU A 35 -7.70 28.15 25.33
C GLU A 35 -6.78 28.48 24.13
N THR A 36 -7.32 28.89 22.96
CA THR A 36 -7.46 30.28 22.42
C THR A 36 -6.10 30.94 22.09
N GLY A 37 -5.86 31.59 20.94
CA GLY A 37 -6.67 31.93 19.76
C GLY A 37 -5.83 32.76 18.76
N GLN A 38 -6.50 33.15 17.66
CA GLN A 38 -6.20 34.23 16.71
C GLN A 38 -5.05 34.07 15.69
N TYR A 39 -5.44 33.89 14.42
CA TYR A 39 -4.69 34.35 13.25
C TYR A 39 -5.45 35.50 12.60
N SER A 40 -4.77 36.64 12.45
CA SER A 40 -5.24 37.81 11.71
C SER A 40 -4.90 37.68 10.23
N GLN A 41 -5.82 38.18 9.41
CA GLN A 41 -5.79 38.25 7.96
C GLN A 41 -5.34 39.67 7.59
N GLU A 42 -4.28 39.81 6.78
CA GLU A 42 -3.86 41.11 6.27
C GLU A 42 -3.59 41.02 4.76
N SER A 43 -4.30 41.89 4.04
CA SER A 43 -4.32 42.12 2.60
C SER A 43 -3.16 43.00 2.14
N LEU A 44 -2.63 42.78 0.94
CA LEU A 44 -1.82 43.77 0.23
C LEU A 44 -2.11 43.71 -1.28
N ASP A 45 -2.84 44.73 -1.74
CA ASP A 45 -2.87 45.22 -3.13
C ASP A 45 -1.57 45.96 -3.46
N ALA A 46 -1.06 45.81 -4.68
CA ALA A 46 -0.33 46.88 -5.39
C ALA A 46 -0.06 46.56 -6.88
N ASN A 47 -0.70 47.36 -7.75
CA ASN A 47 -0.14 48.06 -8.91
C ASN A 47 0.34 47.28 -10.16
N LEU A 48 -0.50 47.33 -11.20
CA LEU A 48 -0.14 47.27 -12.63
C LEU A 48 -0.06 48.70 -13.22
N PRO A 49 0.89 48.99 -14.11
CA PRO A 49 0.80 50.12 -15.04
C PRO A 49 0.36 49.70 -16.46
N SER A 50 -0.29 50.65 -17.14
CA SER A 50 -1.03 50.48 -18.40
C SER A 50 -0.24 50.87 -19.67
N SER A 51 -0.32 50.02 -20.71
CA SER A 51 -0.43 50.31 -22.18
C SER A 51 0.76 50.96 -22.94
N PRO A 52 0.84 50.96 -24.31
CA PRO A 52 -0.10 50.46 -25.34
C PRO A 52 0.48 49.68 -26.58
N LEU A 53 -0.44 49.03 -27.33
CA LEU A 53 -0.55 48.82 -28.80
C LEU A 53 0.68 48.71 -29.73
N ILE A 54 0.80 47.59 -30.46
CA ILE A 54 1.06 47.53 -31.93
C ILE A 54 0.28 46.35 -32.55
N ALA A 55 -0.37 46.59 -33.68
CA ALA A 55 -1.12 45.65 -34.51
C ALA A 55 -0.22 44.98 -35.58
N ALA A 56 -0.49 43.71 -35.91
CA ALA A 56 -0.27 43.14 -37.24
C ALA A 56 -1.11 41.86 -37.42
N GLU A 57 -2.06 41.89 -38.35
CA GLU A 57 -2.66 40.71 -38.97
C GLU A 57 -1.60 39.91 -39.75
N VAL A 58 -1.80 38.59 -39.88
CA VAL A 58 -1.84 37.84 -41.17
C VAL A 58 -1.95 36.33 -40.90
N ASN A 59 -3.14 35.81 -41.18
CA ASN A 59 -3.42 34.66 -42.06
C ASN A 59 -3.37 33.19 -41.55
N ARG A 60 -4.58 32.59 -41.56
CA ARG A 60 -4.99 31.21 -41.88
C ARG A 60 -4.09 30.02 -41.51
N SER A 61 -4.62 29.12 -40.68
CA SER A 61 -4.79 27.70 -41.07
C SER A 61 -5.71 26.97 -40.10
N SER A 62 -6.65 26.22 -40.67
CA SER A 62 -7.61 25.32 -40.03
C SER A 62 -6.93 24.09 -39.45
N PHE A 63 -7.04 23.84 -38.15
CA PHE A 63 -6.89 22.51 -37.57
C PHE A 63 -7.85 22.30 -36.40
N ALA A 64 -8.29 21.05 -36.31
CA ALA A 64 -9.31 20.53 -35.42
C ALA A 64 -9.14 20.98 -33.96
N THR A 65 -10.26 21.31 -33.34
CA THR A 65 -10.38 21.56 -31.91
C THR A 65 -10.16 20.23 -31.18
N GLU A 66 -8.91 19.86 -30.94
CA GLU A 66 -8.58 18.99 -29.82
C GLU A 66 -8.97 19.77 -28.56
N GLN A 67 -9.98 19.25 -27.88
CA GLN A 67 -10.49 19.77 -26.64
C GLN A 67 -9.41 19.53 -25.56
N GLU A 68 -8.41 20.40 -25.50
CA GLU A 68 -7.46 20.46 -24.38
C GLU A 68 -8.27 20.55 -23.09
N SER A 69 -8.24 19.47 -22.30
CA SER A 69 -8.82 19.45 -20.97
C SER A 69 -8.10 20.49 -20.13
N ASN A 70 -8.76 21.62 -19.91
CA ASN A 70 -8.20 22.75 -19.15
C ASN A 70 -7.71 22.24 -17.77
N PRO A 71 -6.43 22.40 -17.41
CA PRO A 71 -5.86 21.89 -16.16
C PRO A 71 -6.59 22.42 -14.91
N ILE A 72 -7.32 23.54 -15.03
CA ILE A 72 -8.19 24.09 -14.00
C ILE A 72 -9.40 23.17 -13.73
N GLN A 73 -10.01 22.57 -14.76
CA GLN A 73 -11.13 21.62 -14.60
C GLN A 73 -10.69 20.26 -14.04
N GLN A 74 -9.48 19.79 -14.36
CA GLN A 74 -8.91 18.60 -13.71
C GLN A 74 -8.63 18.86 -12.23
N LYS A 75 -8.09 20.02 -11.89
CA LYS A 75 -7.84 20.44 -10.51
C LYS A 75 -9.14 20.60 -9.72
N GLU A 76 -10.19 21.14 -10.33
CA GLU A 76 -11.54 21.22 -9.72
C GLU A 76 -12.16 19.82 -9.52
N ARG A 77 -12.05 18.90 -10.49
CA ARG A 77 -12.48 17.49 -10.33
C ARG A 77 -11.69 16.76 -9.24
N MET A 78 -10.38 17.01 -9.13
CA MET A 78 -9.54 16.44 -8.07
C MET A 78 -9.87 17.05 -6.69
N ILE A 79 -10.22 18.33 -6.62
CA ILE A 79 -10.66 19.00 -5.38
C ILE A 79 -12.06 18.53 -4.96
N GLU A 80 -12.99 18.27 -5.90
CA GLU A 80 -14.28 17.63 -5.60
C GLU A 80 -14.12 16.18 -5.15
N GLN A 81 -13.24 15.39 -5.80
CA GLN A 81 -12.93 14.03 -5.34
C GLN A 81 -12.30 14.04 -3.95
N ALA A 82 -11.38 14.97 -3.66
CA ALA A 82 -10.77 15.11 -2.33
C ALA A 82 -11.77 15.60 -1.26
N LYS A 83 -12.77 16.42 -1.63
CA LYS A 83 -13.85 16.87 -0.72
C LYS A 83 -14.94 15.81 -0.47
N SER A 84 -15.03 14.76 -1.30
CA SER A 84 -16.09 13.75 -1.19
C SER A 84 -15.82 12.62 -0.18
N PHE A 85 -14.60 12.49 0.35
CA PHE A 85 -14.25 11.44 1.32
C PHE A 85 -14.57 11.85 2.77
N SER A 86 -15.85 12.14 3.05
CA SER A 86 -16.32 12.23 4.44
C SER A 86 -16.75 10.84 4.92
N PHE A 87 -15.94 10.22 5.79
CA PHE A 87 -16.35 8.99 6.48
C PHE A 87 -17.24 9.37 7.66
N LYS A 88 -18.56 9.40 7.46
CA LYS A 88 -19.49 9.40 8.58
C LYS A 88 -19.51 7.98 9.16
N GLU A 89 -18.93 7.82 10.34
CA GLU A 89 -19.04 6.58 11.11
C GLU A 89 -20.51 6.31 11.45
N TRP A 90 -20.95 5.07 11.23
CA TRP A 90 -22.29 4.61 11.55
C TRP A 90 -22.27 3.78 12.83
N THR A 91 -23.36 3.91 13.59
CA THR A 91 -23.65 3.01 14.70
C THR A 91 -23.92 1.59 14.21
N VAL A 92 -23.74 0.60 15.09
CA VAL A 92 -24.07 -0.80 14.76
C VAL A 92 -25.54 -0.94 14.35
N ASP A 93 -26.45 -0.22 14.99
CA ASP A 93 -27.87 -0.27 14.65
C ASP A 93 -28.16 0.28 13.26
N GLU A 94 -27.54 1.41 12.87
CA GLU A 94 -27.67 1.95 11.50
C GLU A 94 -27.13 1.00 10.43
N ILE A 95 -26.04 0.29 10.74
CA ILE A 95 -25.46 -0.75 9.88
C ILE A 95 -26.44 -1.92 9.75
N MET A 96 -26.92 -2.45 10.89
CA MET A 96 -27.78 -3.64 10.91
C MET A 96 -29.19 -3.36 10.38
N ALA A 97 -29.63 -2.11 10.39
CA ALA A 97 -30.87 -1.66 9.77
C ALA A 97 -30.83 -1.67 8.23
N GLN A 98 -29.65 -1.76 7.62
CA GLN A 98 -29.54 -1.88 6.16
C GLN A 98 -30.18 -3.19 5.69
N LYS A 99 -31.05 -3.07 4.70
CA LYS A 99 -31.73 -4.23 4.10
C LYS A 99 -30.70 -5.24 3.58
N GLY A 100 -30.87 -6.51 3.95
CA GLY A 100 -29.97 -7.60 3.55
C GLY A 100 -28.68 -7.71 4.37
N MET A 101 -28.32 -6.72 5.19
CA MET A 101 -27.06 -6.71 5.93
C MET A 101 -26.89 -7.92 6.85
N LYS A 102 -27.92 -8.25 7.63
CA LYS A 102 -27.88 -9.40 8.55
C LYS A 102 -27.60 -10.71 7.80
N SER A 103 -28.28 -10.94 6.68
CA SER A 103 -28.08 -12.16 5.89
C SER A 103 -26.70 -12.19 5.24
N ALA A 104 -26.20 -11.04 4.77
CA ALA A 104 -24.87 -10.94 4.19
C ALA A 104 -23.77 -11.22 5.23
N LEU A 105 -23.90 -10.67 6.44
CA LEU A 105 -22.99 -10.94 7.55
C LEU A 105 -23.04 -12.39 8.00
N GLU A 106 -24.22 -13.03 8.12
CA GLU A 106 -24.29 -14.46 8.45
C GLU A 106 -23.59 -15.33 7.39
N SER A 107 -23.77 -15.03 6.10
CA SER A 107 -23.05 -15.73 5.02
C SER A 107 -21.53 -15.53 5.10
N PHE A 108 -21.09 -14.34 5.51
CA PHE A 108 -19.68 -14.09 5.76
C PHE A 108 -19.17 -14.85 7.00
N TYR A 109 -19.97 -14.91 8.05
CA TYR A 109 -19.64 -15.66 9.25
C TYR A 109 -19.58 -17.17 9.03
N ASP A 110 -20.35 -17.73 8.10
CA ASP A 110 -20.21 -19.14 7.74
C ASP A 110 -18.83 -19.45 7.15
N GLN A 111 -18.24 -18.50 6.42
CA GLN A 111 -16.87 -18.61 5.90
C GLN A 111 -15.82 -18.32 6.97
N PHE A 112 -16.10 -17.40 7.89
CA PHE A 112 -15.19 -16.98 8.96
C PHE A 112 -15.87 -16.99 10.34
N PRO A 113 -16.21 -18.15 10.94
CA PRO A 113 -17.06 -18.23 12.13
C PRO A 113 -16.58 -17.42 13.34
N ARG A 114 -15.25 -17.30 13.51
CA ARG A 114 -14.62 -16.52 14.58
C ARG A 114 -14.99 -15.03 14.56
N THR A 115 -15.33 -14.49 13.39
CA THR A 115 -15.60 -13.06 13.21
C THR A 115 -16.94 -12.63 13.81
N LYS A 116 -17.81 -13.57 14.21
CA LYS A 116 -19.03 -13.28 15.01
C LYS A 116 -18.72 -12.55 16.32
N ALA A 117 -17.52 -12.77 16.89
CA ALA A 117 -17.10 -12.14 18.13
C ALA A 117 -16.37 -10.79 17.91
N TYR A 118 -16.20 -10.34 16.66
CA TYR A 118 -15.39 -9.16 16.36
C TYR A 118 -16.21 -7.88 16.54
N LYS A 119 -15.52 -6.79 16.89
CA LYS A 119 -16.17 -5.48 16.93
C LYS A 119 -16.52 -5.05 15.50
N ILE A 120 -17.77 -4.64 15.30
CA ILE A 120 -18.26 -4.10 14.03
C ILE A 120 -18.15 -2.57 14.08
N MET A 121 -17.57 -2.00 13.05
CA MET A 121 -17.59 -0.57 12.74
C MET A 121 -17.98 -0.43 11.27
N GLY A 122 -18.46 0.74 10.86
CA GLY A 122 -18.75 0.95 9.45
C GLY A 122 -19.00 2.39 9.10
N SER A 123 -19.01 2.65 7.80
CA SER A 123 -19.25 3.97 7.24
C SER A 123 -19.97 3.85 5.92
N LYS A 124 -20.84 4.81 5.63
CA LYS A 124 -21.44 4.92 4.29
C LYS A 124 -20.37 5.38 3.30
N GLU A 125 -20.28 4.67 2.19
CA GLU A 125 -19.59 5.16 1.01
C GLU A 125 -20.59 5.79 0.06
N GLN A 126 -20.41 7.07 -0.21
CA GLN A 126 -20.98 7.74 -1.36
C GLN A 126 -19.83 8.13 -2.27
N ARG A 127 -19.60 7.36 -3.33
CA ARG A 127 -18.68 7.76 -4.40
C ARG A 127 -19.45 7.96 -5.69
N ILE A 128 -19.10 9.01 -6.42
CA ILE A 128 -19.46 9.17 -7.81
C ILE A 128 -18.29 8.64 -8.62
N GLU A 129 -18.49 7.52 -9.31
CA GLU A 129 -17.50 6.93 -10.21
C GLU A 129 -18.19 6.76 -11.57
N ASP A 130 -17.57 7.28 -12.63
CA ASP A 130 -18.14 7.29 -14.00
C ASP A 130 -19.56 7.88 -14.08
N ASN A 131 -19.81 8.99 -13.38
CA ASN A 131 -21.13 9.63 -13.25
C ASN A 131 -22.23 8.72 -12.65
N LYS A 132 -21.85 7.62 -11.99
CA LYS A 132 -22.77 6.74 -11.27
C LYS A 132 -22.52 6.83 -9.77
N GLU A 133 -23.58 7.09 -9.02
CA GLU A 133 -23.54 7.01 -7.56
C GLU A 133 -23.41 5.53 -7.15
N LYS A 134 -22.24 5.19 -6.60
CA LYS A 134 -22.02 3.95 -5.88
C LYS A 134 -22.36 4.21 -4.42
N ASN A 135 -23.50 3.67 -4.01
CA ASN A 135 -23.91 3.59 -2.62
C ASN A 135 -23.46 2.23 -2.08
N GLY A 136 -22.51 2.24 -1.15
CA GLY A 136 -22.00 1.06 -0.48
C GLY A 136 -21.85 1.30 1.01
N VAL A 137 -21.71 0.23 1.78
CA VAL A 137 -21.32 0.32 3.19
C VAL A 137 -19.98 -0.39 3.35
N HIS A 138 -18.97 0.33 3.84
CA HIS A 138 -17.73 -0.28 4.29
C HIS A 138 -17.91 -0.74 5.72
N LEU A 139 -17.66 -2.01 5.96
CA LEU A 139 -17.70 -2.61 7.29
C LEU A 139 -16.29 -2.96 7.71
N LEU A 140 -15.95 -2.69 8.95
CA LEU A 140 -14.70 -3.08 9.56
C LEU A 140 -15.00 -4.02 10.73
N LEU A 141 -14.56 -5.28 10.60
CA LEU A 141 -14.60 -6.27 11.67
C LEU A 141 -13.23 -6.36 12.30
N ILE A 142 -13.10 -6.07 13.59
CA ILE A 142 -11.81 -6.02 14.29
C ILE A 142 -11.75 -7.02 15.44
N SER A 143 -10.73 -7.87 15.43
CA SER A 143 -10.25 -8.61 16.60
C SER A 143 -9.17 -7.79 17.29
N GLU A 144 -9.12 -7.82 18.63
CA GLU A 144 -8.17 -7.07 19.46
C GLU A 144 -6.70 -7.26 19.02
N GLY A 145 -6.24 -6.39 18.11
CA GLY A 145 -4.85 -6.32 17.64
C GLY A 145 -4.32 -7.49 16.82
N LYS A 146 -5.16 -8.46 16.43
CA LYS A 146 -4.72 -9.68 15.71
C LYS A 146 -5.15 -9.73 14.27
N GLU A 147 -6.40 -9.41 14.00
CA GLU A 147 -6.99 -9.59 12.68
C GLU A 147 -8.09 -8.56 12.45
N SER A 148 -8.20 -8.09 11.22
CA SER A 148 -9.30 -7.26 10.79
C SER A 148 -9.77 -7.62 9.39
N PHE A 149 -11.06 -7.44 9.13
CA PHE A 149 -11.64 -7.53 7.81
C PHE A 149 -12.29 -6.20 7.43
N VAL A 150 -11.99 -5.70 6.24
CA VAL A 150 -12.75 -4.62 5.60
C VAL A 150 -13.66 -5.27 4.57
N LEU A 151 -14.98 -5.09 4.69
CA LEU A 151 -15.98 -5.67 3.80
C LEU A 151 -16.66 -4.55 3.02
N THR A 152 -16.86 -4.74 1.71
CA THR A 152 -17.74 -3.86 0.93
C THR A 152 -19.11 -4.51 0.75
N PHE A 153 -20.12 -3.94 1.40
CA PHE A 153 -21.51 -4.31 1.19
C PHE A 153 -22.16 -3.45 0.11
N ASP A 154 -22.69 -4.10 -0.91
CA ASP A 154 -23.46 -3.46 -1.98
C ASP A 154 -24.93 -3.41 -1.57
N THR A 155 -25.45 -2.21 -1.32
CA THR A 155 -26.82 -2.04 -0.81
C THR A 155 -27.89 -2.39 -1.84
N LYS A 156 -27.57 -2.38 -3.14
CA LYS A 156 -28.52 -2.74 -4.20
C LYS A 156 -28.56 -4.25 -4.41
N ALA A 157 -27.39 -4.89 -4.38
CA ALA A 157 -27.27 -6.34 -4.51
C ALA A 157 -27.50 -7.10 -3.19
N GLU A 158 -27.63 -6.37 -2.07
CA GLU A 158 -27.86 -6.90 -0.72
C GLU A 158 -26.83 -7.96 -0.31
N LYS A 159 -25.57 -7.78 -0.73
CA LYS A 159 -24.50 -8.76 -0.49
C LYS A 159 -23.13 -8.10 -0.30
N ILE A 160 -22.26 -8.80 0.42
CA ILE A 160 -20.82 -8.48 0.46
C ILE A 160 -20.21 -8.86 -0.88
N THR A 161 -19.55 -7.90 -1.53
CA THR A 161 -18.99 -8.08 -2.88
C THR A 161 -17.49 -8.26 -2.90
N ASN A 162 -16.80 -7.81 -1.84
CA ASN A 162 -15.38 -8.03 -1.64
C ASN A 162 -15.07 -7.99 -0.14
N TYR A 163 -13.91 -8.53 0.23
CA TYR A 163 -13.29 -8.23 1.50
C TYR A 163 -11.77 -8.10 1.37
N PHE A 164 -11.19 -7.40 2.33
CA PHE A 164 -9.77 -7.30 2.57
C PHE A 164 -9.48 -7.73 4.00
N GLN A 165 -8.70 -8.79 4.15
CA GLN A 165 -8.25 -9.32 5.43
C GLN A 165 -6.85 -8.81 5.74
N VAL A 166 -6.63 -8.41 6.99
CA VAL A 166 -5.31 -8.13 7.55
C VAL A 166 -5.12 -9.00 8.77
N VAL A 167 -4.06 -9.78 8.81
CA VAL A 167 -3.61 -10.50 10.02
C VAL A 167 -2.29 -9.87 10.47
N MET A 168 -2.24 -9.45 11.72
CA MET A 168 -1.10 -8.74 12.32
C MET A 168 -0.29 -9.67 13.21
N ASN A 169 0.98 -9.35 13.37
CA ASN A 169 1.94 -10.04 14.25
C ASN A 169 2.06 -11.55 13.98
N ILE A 170 2.12 -11.93 12.71
CA ILE A 170 2.25 -13.33 12.30
C ILE A 170 3.59 -13.89 12.79
N PRO A 171 3.59 -14.99 13.55
CA PRO A 171 4.81 -15.64 14.00
C PRO A 171 5.67 -16.07 12.81
N LYS A 172 7.00 -16.00 12.97
CA LYS A 172 7.93 -16.47 11.93
C LYS A 172 7.67 -17.94 11.55
N SER A 173 7.24 -18.77 12.50
CA SER A 173 6.88 -20.18 12.28
C SER A 173 5.65 -20.38 11.41
N GLU A 174 4.81 -19.36 11.23
CA GLU A 174 3.60 -19.40 10.41
C GLU A 174 3.81 -18.76 9.02
N LEU A 175 5.01 -18.22 8.74
CA LEU A 175 5.33 -17.73 7.41
C LEU A 175 5.43 -18.89 6.40
N PRO A 176 4.92 -18.73 5.17
CA PRO A 176 5.14 -19.71 4.12
C PRO A 176 6.62 -19.99 3.89
N THR A 177 6.97 -21.24 3.60
CA THR A 177 8.35 -21.65 3.33
C THR A 177 8.96 -20.88 2.14
N THR A 178 8.14 -20.53 1.15
CA THR A 178 8.51 -19.67 0.01
C THR A 178 8.91 -18.26 0.44
N VAL A 179 8.14 -17.63 1.34
CA VAL A 179 8.44 -16.31 1.91
C VAL A 179 9.73 -16.35 2.72
N GLN A 180 9.92 -17.40 3.54
CA GLN A 180 11.15 -17.56 4.31
C GLN A 180 12.38 -17.75 3.41
N ALA A 181 12.27 -18.57 2.35
CA ALA A 181 13.37 -18.76 1.40
C ALA A 181 13.76 -17.46 0.68
N SER A 182 12.78 -16.62 0.32
CA SER A 182 13.06 -15.32 -0.28
C SER A 182 13.65 -14.31 0.71
N LEU A 183 13.23 -14.36 1.97
CA LEU A 183 13.86 -13.56 3.03
C LEU A 183 15.32 -13.95 3.23
N ASP A 184 15.65 -15.25 3.17
CA ASP A 184 17.02 -15.75 3.26
C ASP A 184 17.91 -15.27 2.10
N LYS A 185 17.35 -15.13 0.89
CA LYS A 185 18.05 -14.49 -0.24
C LYS A 185 18.43 -13.05 0.11
N VAL A 186 17.51 -12.26 0.67
CA VAL A 186 17.80 -10.87 1.06
C VAL A 186 18.84 -10.81 2.18
N TYR A 187 18.76 -11.71 3.15
CA TYR A 187 19.79 -11.83 4.18
C TYR A 187 21.18 -12.17 3.64
N SER A 188 21.29 -12.85 2.49
CA SER A 188 22.58 -13.08 1.83
C SER A 188 23.13 -11.81 1.16
N LEU A 189 22.25 -10.91 0.72
CA LEU A 189 22.59 -9.64 0.08
C LEU A 189 23.04 -8.57 1.08
N SER A 190 22.50 -8.61 2.29
CA SER A 190 22.90 -7.73 3.40
C SER A 190 22.87 -8.51 4.73
N PRO A 191 23.99 -9.13 5.13
CA PRO A 191 24.06 -9.93 6.36
C PRO A 191 23.75 -9.14 7.63
N GLU A 192 24.00 -7.82 7.64
CA GLU A 192 23.66 -6.95 8.77
C GLU A 192 22.17 -7.01 9.12
N VAL A 193 21.29 -7.24 8.14
CA VAL A 193 19.84 -7.37 8.35
C VAL A 193 19.51 -8.55 9.26
N LYS A 194 20.33 -9.61 9.28
CA LYS A 194 20.11 -10.78 10.17
C LYS A 194 20.16 -10.40 11.65
N ASN A 195 20.84 -9.31 11.99
CA ASN A 195 20.98 -8.83 13.37
C ASN A 195 19.79 -7.95 13.80
N LEU A 196 18.91 -7.55 12.87
CA LEU A 196 17.73 -6.76 13.18
C LEU A 196 16.62 -7.62 13.78
N LYS A 197 15.79 -7.00 14.61
CA LYS A 197 14.66 -7.63 15.29
C LYS A 197 13.38 -7.36 14.51
N LEU A 198 12.57 -8.40 14.31
CA LEU A 198 11.24 -8.29 13.71
C LEU A 198 10.33 -7.47 14.65
N TYR A 199 9.79 -6.36 14.15
CA TYR A 199 8.83 -5.52 14.89
C TYR A 199 7.43 -5.48 14.23
N ARG A 200 7.31 -5.93 12.98
CA ARG A 200 6.06 -5.98 12.22
C ARG A 200 6.06 -7.20 11.32
N SER A 201 4.95 -7.95 11.33
CA SER A 201 4.72 -9.10 10.47
C SER A 201 3.24 -9.20 10.15
N ASN A 202 2.86 -8.79 8.95
CA ASN A 202 1.46 -8.72 8.54
C ASN A 202 1.21 -9.58 7.30
N MET A 203 0.03 -10.21 7.22
CA MET A 203 -0.52 -10.80 6.00
C MET A 203 -1.72 -9.99 5.56
N TYR A 204 -1.82 -9.78 4.26
CA TYR A 204 -2.91 -9.11 3.58
C TYR A 204 -3.51 -10.06 2.55
N PHE A 205 -4.83 -10.09 2.47
CA PHE A 205 -5.53 -10.88 1.47
C PHE A 205 -6.78 -10.14 0.99
N SER A 206 -7.08 -10.22 -0.30
CA SER A 206 -8.26 -9.59 -0.89
C SER A 206 -8.95 -10.51 -1.90
N THR A 207 -10.27 -10.45 -1.89
CA THR A 207 -11.10 -11.03 -2.96
C THR A 207 -11.64 -9.89 -3.80
N ILE A 208 -11.07 -9.63 -4.97
CA ILE A 208 -11.63 -8.64 -5.91
C ILE A 208 -12.58 -9.39 -6.85
N LYS A 209 -13.67 -8.74 -7.30
CA LYS A 209 -14.67 -9.29 -8.24
C LYS A 209 -13.95 -9.97 -9.43
N GLY A 210 -13.81 -11.29 -9.39
CA GLY A 210 -13.07 -12.07 -10.40
C GLY A 210 -12.19 -13.20 -9.85
N GLY A 211 -11.84 -13.21 -8.57
CA GLY A 211 -11.14 -14.33 -7.94
C GLY A 211 -10.32 -13.96 -6.69
N ASP A 212 -9.79 -14.99 -6.03
CA ASP A 212 -8.89 -14.83 -4.89
C ASP A 212 -7.55 -14.25 -5.37
N GLN A 213 -7.08 -13.18 -4.72
CA GLN A 213 -5.72 -12.71 -4.93
C GLN A 213 -4.74 -13.49 -4.06
N LEU A 214 -3.49 -13.62 -4.53
CA LEU A 214 -2.42 -14.16 -3.70
C LEU A 214 -2.29 -13.35 -2.42
N LYS A 215 -2.10 -14.05 -1.29
CA LYS A 215 -1.77 -13.37 -0.03
C LYS A 215 -0.49 -12.57 -0.20
N LYS A 216 -0.42 -11.43 0.47
CA LYS A 216 0.77 -10.59 0.54
C LYS A 216 1.28 -10.56 1.96
N TYR A 217 2.59 -10.64 2.14
CA TYR A 217 3.25 -10.62 3.44
C TYR A 217 4.09 -9.37 3.54
N SER A 218 4.07 -8.70 4.69
CA SER A 218 4.89 -7.53 4.95
C SER A 218 5.61 -7.67 6.27
N LEU A 219 6.94 -7.64 6.20
CA LEU A 219 7.81 -7.77 7.34
C LEU A 219 8.57 -6.46 7.55
N GLY A 220 8.75 -6.07 8.82
CA GLY A 220 9.53 -4.91 9.23
C GLY A 220 10.49 -5.31 10.35
N PHE A 221 11.75 -4.93 10.18
CA PHE A 221 12.85 -5.21 11.09
C PHE A 221 13.57 -3.92 11.45
N ASN A 222 14.02 -3.79 12.70
CA ASN A 222 14.88 -2.71 13.15
C ASN A 222 15.71 -3.15 14.36
N GLU A 223 16.64 -2.31 14.81
CA GLU A 223 17.54 -2.63 15.93
C GLU A 223 16.78 -2.82 17.25
N SER A 224 15.80 -1.96 17.53
CA SER A 224 15.04 -2.01 18.78
C SER A 224 14.01 -3.13 18.86
N GLY A 225 13.53 -3.65 17.71
CA GLY A 225 12.39 -4.56 17.64
C GLY A 225 11.06 -3.90 17.99
N LYS A 226 11.01 -2.56 18.01
CA LYS A 226 9.81 -1.79 18.38
C LYS A 226 9.45 -0.83 17.26
N ARG A 227 8.15 -0.67 17.02
CA ARG A 227 7.66 0.39 16.13
C ARG A 227 7.84 1.73 16.84
N GLY A 228 8.81 2.53 16.41
CA GLY A 228 9.01 3.87 16.95
C GLY A 228 7.82 4.78 16.67
N LYS A 229 7.49 5.65 17.63
CA LYS A 229 6.64 6.83 17.37
C LYS A 229 7.56 7.98 16.99
N GLY A 230 7.50 8.44 15.74
CA GLY A 230 8.36 9.51 15.21
C GLY A 230 9.61 9.00 14.47
N LYS A 231 10.50 9.92 14.07
CA LYS A 231 11.77 9.58 13.41
C LYS A 231 12.67 8.82 14.39
N THR A 232 12.93 7.55 14.12
CA THR A 232 13.93 6.76 14.84
C THR A 232 15.29 6.91 14.17
N ASN A 233 16.36 6.80 14.97
CA ASN A 233 17.71 6.68 14.41
C ASN A 233 18.10 5.23 14.11
N ASP A 234 17.24 4.27 14.47
CA ASP A 234 17.43 2.85 14.25
C ASP A 234 17.66 2.54 12.77
N LYS A 235 18.64 1.67 12.52
CA LYS A 235 18.75 0.95 11.25
C LYS A 235 17.49 0.09 11.04
N GLY A 236 16.96 0.09 9.83
CA GLY A 236 15.69 -0.53 9.51
C GLY A 236 15.68 -1.27 8.18
N PHE A 237 14.82 -2.26 8.09
CA PHE A 237 14.57 -2.99 6.85
C PHE A 237 13.09 -3.36 6.79
N SER A 238 12.43 -3.06 5.68
CA SER A 238 11.07 -3.53 5.42
C SER A 238 11.00 -4.22 4.07
N ILE A 239 10.15 -5.23 3.97
CA ILE A 239 10.00 -6.02 2.75
C ILE A 239 8.56 -6.50 2.60
N ARG A 240 8.11 -6.60 1.36
CA ARG A 240 6.84 -7.21 0.98
C ARG A 240 7.04 -8.34 -0.02
N PHE A 241 6.26 -9.40 0.15
CA PHE A 241 6.22 -10.58 -0.68
C PHE A 241 4.78 -10.89 -1.10
N ASP A 242 4.59 -11.64 -2.18
CA ASP A 242 3.37 -12.43 -2.35
C ASP A 242 3.53 -13.87 -1.82
N GLU A 243 2.46 -14.65 -1.85
CA GLU A 243 2.39 -16.03 -1.33
C GLU A 243 3.34 -17.00 -2.02
N THR A 244 3.75 -16.70 -3.26
CA THR A 244 4.77 -17.48 -3.98
C THR A 244 6.19 -17.19 -3.50
N GLY A 245 6.36 -16.20 -2.63
CA GLY A 245 7.65 -15.70 -2.16
C GLY A 245 8.26 -14.67 -3.10
N LYS A 246 7.58 -14.24 -4.17
CA LYS A 246 8.10 -13.20 -5.07
C LYS A 246 8.18 -11.88 -4.30
N VAL A 247 9.37 -11.28 -4.26
CA VAL A 247 9.58 -9.98 -3.62
C VAL A 247 8.86 -8.92 -4.44
N ARG A 248 8.10 -8.07 -3.76
CA ARG A 248 7.35 -6.97 -4.39
C ARG A 248 8.01 -5.63 -4.15
N ASP A 249 8.58 -5.43 -2.97
CA ASP A 249 9.37 -4.25 -2.65
C ASP A 249 10.15 -4.48 -1.36
N PHE A 250 11.21 -3.71 -1.20
CA PHE A 250 11.89 -3.57 0.07
C PHE A 250 12.47 -2.17 0.20
N VAL A 251 12.69 -1.76 1.45
CA VAL A 251 13.35 -0.50 1.80
C VAL A 251 14.35 -0.79 2.91
N PHE A 252 15.57 -0.28 2.73
CA PHE A 252 16.58 -0.21 3.76
C PHE A 252 16.65 1.21 4.30
N GLU A 253 16.57 1.34 5.62
CA GLU A 253 16.72 2.59 6.33
C GLU A 253 18.10 2.59 7.00
N ARG A 254 18.98 3.50 6.58
CA ARG A 254 20.34 3.68 7.13
C ARG A 254 21.20 2.40 7.06
N LEU A 255 20.95 1.58 6.05
CA LEU A 255 21.63 0.33 5.78
C LEU A 255 21.90 0.18 4.28
N PRO A 256 23.15 0.01 3.84
CA PRO A 256 23.42 -0.27 2.44
C PRO A 256 23.25 -1.77 2.12
N LEU A 257 22.89 -2.05 0.86
CA LEU A 257 23.07 -3.37 0.25
C LEU A 257 24.51 -3.49 -0.27
N VAL A 258 25.29 -4.37 0.37
CA VAL A 258 26.75 -4.43 0.16
C VAL A 258 27.23 -5.62 -0.68
N ASN A 259 26.47 -6.72 -0.77
CA ASN A 259 26.92 -7.95 -1.45
C ASN A 259 26.41 -8.11 -2.90
N LEU A 260 26.45 -7.03 -3.68
CA LEU A 260 26.06 -7.03 -5.10
C LEU A 260 27.29 -7.05 -6.01
N LYS A 261 27.23 -7.86 -7.08
CA LYS A 261 28.27 -7.89 -8.12
C LYS A 261 28.09 -6.71 -9.08
N GLY A 262 29.20 -6.23 -9.64
CA GLY A 262 29.21 -5.12 -10.59
C GLY A 262 29.96 -3.90 -10.08
N ASN A 263 30.56 -3.17 -11.02
CA ASN A 263 31.29 -1.93 -10.78
C ASN A 263 30.39 -0.71 -10.94
N THR A 264 29.30 -0.82 -11.71
CA THR A 264 28.31 0.25 -11.88
C THR A 264 27.01 -0.02 -11.10
N LYS A 265 26.20 1.01 -10.90
CA LYS A 265 24.88 0.89 -10.26
C LYS A 265 23.92 0.03 -11.09
N GLU A 266 24.02 0.08 -12.42
CA GLU A 266 23.26 -0.74 -13.36
C GLU A 266 23.62 -2.21 -13.23
N GLU A 267 24.93 -2.54 -13.19
CA GLU A 267 25.39 -3.92 -13.01
C GLU A 267 24.95 -4.47 -11.65
N LYS A 268 25.04 -3.65 -10.58
CA LYS A 268 24.54 -4.00 -9.25
C LYS A 268 23.02 -4.21 -9.22
N ALA A 269 22.26 -3.37 -9.90
CA ALA A 269 20.81 -3.52 -10.04
C ALA A 269 20.44 -4.81 -10.80
N GLN A 270 21.19 -5.14 -11.85
CA GLN A 270 21.02 -6.39 -12.59
C GLN A 270 21.37 -7.62 -11.74
N ASP A 271 22.45 -7.58 -10.95
CA ASP A 271 22.78 -8.67 -10.00
C ASP A 271 21.68 -8.84 -8.95
N LEU A 272 21.13 -7.74 -8.43
CA LEU A 272 19.98 -7.79 -7.51
C LEU A 272 18.80 -8.50 -8.16
N LEU A 273 18.38 -8.06 -9.36
CA LEU A 273 17.23 -8.65 -10.05
C LEU A 273 17.43 -10.15 -10.30
N LYS A 274 18.63 -10.55 -10.75
CA LYS A 274 18.99 -11.97 -10.97
C LYS A 274 18.93 -12.79 -9.68
N ARG A 275 19.37 -12.24 -8.54
CA ARG A 275 19.33 -12.98 -7.26
C ARG A 275 17.92 -13.11 -6.70
N LEU A 276 17.05 -12.12 -6.94
CA LEU A 276 15.67 -12.16 -6.49
C LEU A 276 14.80 -13.08 -7.38
N TYR A 277 14.87 -12.89 -8.69
CA TYR A 277 13.95 -13.51 -9.67
C TYR A 277 14.57 -14.64 -10.51
N GLY A 278 15.87 -14.92 -10.37
CA GLY A 278 16.53 -16.01 -11.09
C GLY A 278 16.46 -15.81 -12.61
N GLY A 279 15.97 -16.82 -13.33
CA GLY A 279 15.87 -16.79 -14.78
C GLY A 279 14.89 -15.74 -15.32
N GLU A 280 13.83 -15.39 -14.57
CA GLU A 280 12.86 -14.35 -14.97
C GLU A 280 13.54 -12.98 -15.15
N ALA A 281 14.65 -12.74 -14.46
CA ALA A 281 15.40 -11.48 -14.57
C ALA A 281 15.89 -11.19 -16.00
N ASN A 282 16.04 -12.22 -16.85
CA ASN A 282 16.51 -12.06 -18.23
C ASN A 282 15.45 -11.45 -19.16
N GLU A 283 14.19 -11.41 -18.74
CA GLU A 283 13.10 -10.80 -19.51
C GLU A 283 13.02 -9.27 -19.31
N TYR A 284 13.78 -8.75 -18.36
CA TYR A 284 13.81 -7.35 -18.00
C TYR A 284 14.98 -6.64 -18.66
N LYS A 285 14.74 -5.43 -19.16
CA LYS A 285 15.76 -4.54 -19.72
C LYS A 285 15.71 -3.21 -18.98
N ILE A 286 16.88 -2.58 -18.84
CA ILE A 286 16.94 -1.21 -18.34
C ILE A 286 16.30 -0.31 -19.40
N GLU A 287 15.24 0.39 -19.00
CA GLU A 287 14.58 1.39 -19.83
C GLU A 287 15.15 2.77 -19.53
N LYS A 288 15.30 3.09 -18.25
CA LYS A 288 15.65 4.43 -17.80
C LYS A 288 16.58 4.39 -16.60
N VAL A 289 17.52 5.32 -16.60
CA VAL A 289 18.39 5.64 -15.46
C VAL A 289 18.20 7.12 -15.16
N ASN A 290 17.65 7.43 -13.99
CA ASN A 290 17.50 8.80 -13.51
C ASN A 290 18.58 9.08 -12.47
N GLU A 291 19.28 10.19 -12.61
CA GLU A 291 20.13 10.78 -11.58
C GLU A 291 19.57 12.15 -11.24
N ILE A 292 19.30 12.37 -9.95
CA ILE A 292 18.93 13.69 -9.44
C ILE A 292 20.24 14.35 -9.00
N SER A 293 20.51 15.55 -9.49
CA SER A 293 21.68 16.31 -9.05
C SER A 293 21.59 16.56 -7.53
N LYS A 294 22.73 16.46 -6.84
CA LYS A 294 22.81 16.83 -5.40
C LYS A 294 22.35 18.27 -5.16
N ASP A 295 22.53 19.13 -6.17
CA ASP A 295 22.20 20.56 -6.12
C ASP A 295 20.70 20.84 -6.34
N ASP A 296 19.96 19.92 -6.95
CA ASP A 296 18.51 20.05 -7.23
C ASP A 296 17.64 19.46 -6.11
N SER A 297 18.23 18.78 -5.13
CA SER A 297 17.47 18.19 -4.05
C SER A 297 17.05 19.23 -3.01
N ASN A 298 15.75 19.45 -2.84
CA ASN A 298 15.18 20.20 -1.71
C ASN A 298 15.40 19.50 -0.33
N ASN A 299 16.23 18.45 -0.28
CA ASN A 299 16.49 17.61 0.90
C ASN A 299 17.91 17.84 1.46
N LYS A 300 18.21 19.08 1.88
CA LYS A 300 19.50 19.42 2.49
C LYS A 300 19.76 18.74 3.85
N ASP A 301 18.73 18.17 4.48
CA ASP A 301 18.79 17.68 5.86
C ASP A 301 18.80 16.15 6.00
N ASN A 302 18.97 15.38 4.92
CA ASN A 302 18.99 13.91 4.99
C ASN A 302 20.12 13.33 4.12
N GLU A 303 21.25 13.00 4.76
CA GLU A 303 22.44 12.42 4.09
C GLU A 303 22.16 11.11 3.33
N ASP A 304 21.07 10.41 3.70
CA ASP A 304 20.59 9.18 3.08
C ASP A 304 19.48 9.40 2.03
N SER A 305 19.31 10.62 1.53
CA SER A 305 18.29 10.94 0.53
C SER A 305 18.49 10.17 -0.79
N LYS A 306 17.36 9.77 -1.40
CA LYS A 306 17.26 9.08 -2.69
C LYS A 306 17.77 10.01 -3.79
N ILE A 307 18.71 9.57 -4.59
CA ILE A 307 19.41 10.41 -5.59
C ILE A 307 19.37 9.82 -7.00
N GLY A 308 18.79 8.65 -7.17
CA GLY A 308 18.51 8.16 -8.51
C GLY A 308 17.71 6.87 -8.52
N SER A 309 17.21 6.56 -9.70
CA SER A 309 16.43 5.36 -9.95
C SER A 309 16.88 4.65 -11.20
N ILE A 310 16.87 3.32 -11.20
CA ILE A 310 16.98 2.49 -12.40
C ILE A 310 15.66 1.77 -12.58
N VAL A 311 15.05 1.95 -13.75
CA VAL A 311 13.78 1.34 -14.12
C VAL A 311 14.03 0.22 -15.11
N PHE A 312 13.50 -0.94 -14.79
CA PHE A 312 13.48 -2.12 -15.63
C PHE A 312 12.07 -2.38 -16.12
N THR A 313 11.90 -2.51 -17.43
CA THR A 313 10.66 -3.00 -18.03
C THR A 313 10.86 -4.38 -18.63
N SER A 314 9.80 -5.17 -18.56
CA SER A 314 9.75 -6.48 -19.18
C SER A 314 9.49 -6.33 -20.67
N THR A 315 10.03 -7.25 -21.47
CA THR A 315 9.66 -7.36 -22.89
C THR A 315 8.22 -7.81 -23.11
N SER A 316 7.58 -8.39 -22.08
CA SER A 316 6.16 -8.75 -22.09
C SER A 316 5.33 -7.64 -21.44
N PRO A 317 4.30 -7.08 -22.12
CA PRO A 317 3.52 -5.93 -21.64
C PRO A 317 2.64 -6.26 -20.42
N GLU A 318 2.39 -7.54 -20.15
CA GLU A 318 1.60 -8.00 -19.00
C GLU A 318 2.40 -8.05 -17.70
N LYS A 319 3.73 -7.87 -17.75
CA LYS A 319 4.58 -7.97 -16.57
C LYS A 319 4.86 -6.60 -15.97
N ASP A 320 4.75 -6.55 -14.64
CA ASP A 320 5.09 -5.38 -13.84
C ASP A 320 6.53 -4.92 -14.10
N ALA A 321 6.74 -3.60 -14.09
CA ALA A 321 8.04 -2.97 -14.12
C ALA A 321 8.71 -3.04 -12.74
N PHE A 322 10.05 -2.98 -12.72
CA PHE A 322 10.85 -3.05 -11.51
C PHE A 322 11.74 -1.81 -11.39
N MET A 323 11.63 -1.11 -10.27
CA MET A 323 12.40 0.10 -9.99
C MET A 323 13.37 -0.16 -8.83
N VAL A 324 14.58 0.35 -8.96
CA VAL A 324 15.64 0.30 -7.96
C VAL A 324 16.10 1.71 -7.64
N LEU A 325 16.20 2.07 -6.36
CA LEU A 325 16.69 3.39 -5.94
C LEU A 325 18.06 3.33 -5.27
N PHE A 326 18.84 4.38 -5.49
CA PHE A 326 20.19 4.57 -4.97
C PHE A 326 20.31 5.89 -4.18
N ASN A 327 21.22 5.92 -3.20
CA ASN A 327 21.54 7.12 -2.42
C ASN A 327 22.71 7.94 -3.02
N THR A 328 23.11 9.01 -2.32
CA THR A 328 24.26 9.89 -2.64
C THR A 328 25.57 9.15 -2.91
N LYS A 329 25.73 7.95 -2.33
CA LYS A 329 26.94 7.12 -2.36
C LYS A 329 26.86 6.03 -3.45
N GLY A 330 25.78 5.99 -4.22
CA GLY A 330 25.52 4.95 -5.22
C GLY A 330 25.16 3.60 -4.60
N GLU A 331 24.75 3.57 -3.34
CA GLU A 331 24.32 2.35 -2.64
C GLU A 331 22.83 2.12 -2.87
N LEU A 332 22.44 0.86 -3.06
CA LEU A 332 21.05 0.48 -3.29
C LEU A 332 20.30 0.49 -1.95
N ILE A 333 19.20 1.25 -1.90
CA ILE A 333 18.42 1.45 -0.67
C ILE A 333 16.97 0.96 -0.78
N MET A 334 16.43 0.79 -1.99
CA MET A 334 15.04 0.38 -2.17
C MET A 334 14.84 -0.32 -3.50
N SER A 335 13.90 -1.28 -3.54
CA SER A 335 13.30 -1.74 -4.78
C SER A 335 11.78 -1.71 -4.69
N SER A 336 11.11 -1.54 -5.82
CA SER A 336 9.65 -1.63 -5.92
C SER A 336 9.23 -2.21 -7.26
N VAL A 337 8.25 -3.10 -7.23
CA VAL A 337 7.52 -3.59 -8.40
C VAL A 337 6.29 -2.71 -8.58
N SER A 338 6.08 -2.17 -9.77
CA SER A 338 4.94 -1.31 -10.10
C SER A 338 4.38 -1.66 -11.46
N ILE A 339 3.10 -1.37 -11.69
CA ILE A 339 2.56 -1.38 -13.05
C ILE A 339 3.28 -0.31 -13.89
N PRO A 340 3.55 -0.58 -15.19
CA PRO A 340 4.28 0.33 -16.07
C PRO A 340 3.73 1.77 -16.07
N ASP A 341 2.40 1.91 -16.20
CA ASP A 341 1.72 3.22 -16.29
C ASP A 341 1.84 4.07 -15.02
N PHE A 342 2.01 3.44 -13.84
CA PHE A 342 2.19 4.17 -12.58
C PHE A 342 3.59 4.78 -12.48
N LEU A 343 4.58 4.22 -13.17
CA LEU A 343 5.91 4.81 -13.23
C LEU A 343 5.85 6.12 -14.02
N GLU A 344 5.10 6.21 -15.12
CA GLU A 344 4.90 7.48 -15.84
C GLU A 344 4.31 8.57 -14.92
N TYR A 345 3.36 8.21 -14.07
CA TYR A 345 2.74 9.16 -13.13
C TYR A 345 3.68 9.60 -12.00
N GLN A 346 4.45 8.67 -11.41
CA GLN A 346 5.42 9.01 -10.36
C GLN A 346 6.58 9.86 -10.92
N MET A 347 6.88 9.71 -12.21
CA MET A 347 7.88 10.49 -12.96
C MET A 347 7.40 11.90 -13.39
N MET A 348 6.13 12.27 -13.19
CA MET A 348 5.61 13.62 -13.49
C MET A 348 5.60 14.58 -12.29
N PHE A 349 5.97 14.10 -11.10
CA PHE A 349 6.00 14.89 -9.85
C PHE A 349 7.40 14.97 -9.20
N GLU A 350 8.43 14.46 -9.88
CA GLU A 350 9.84 14.84 -9.70
C GLU A 350 10.20 15.84 -10.81
#